data_AF-A0A2V7E0F3-F1
#
_entry.id   AF-A0A2V7E0F3-F1
#
_cell.length_a   1.000
_cell.length_b   1.000
_cell.length_c   1.000
_cell.angle_alpha   90.00
_cell.angle_beta   90.00
_cell.angle_gamma   90.00
#
_symmetry.space_group_name_H-M   'P 1'
#
loop_
_entity.id
_entity.type
_entity.pdbx_description
1 polymer ?
#
loop_
_entity_poly.entity_id
_entity_poly.type
_entity_poly.pdbx_seq_one_letter_code
_entity_poly.pdbx_strand_id
1 'polypeptide(L)'
;MTPAVTRSLARVASVAAVGVLAGALALLAAPVGASAGTTERVSVAISADGRFVAFSSAATNLVAGDTNWAKDMYGFDNPAADVFVHDRVTRTTERVSVDSFANQADGGHSSNPAISANGRFVAFESVASNLVPGDTNGANDVFVHDRRSPDRGDHGTGAE
;
A
#
# COMPACT_ATOMS: atom_id res chain seq x y z
N MET A 1 26.08 34.34 -27.99
CA MET A 1 26.24 32.91 -27.66
C MET A 1 25.35 32.60 -26.47
N THR A 2 24.22 31.94 -26.72
CA THR A 2 23.22 31.56 -25.70
C THR A 2 23.19 30.04 -25.63
N PRO A 3 23.38 29.39 -24.47
CA PRO A 3 23.19 27.96 -24.40
C PRO A 3 21.69 27.66 -24.29
N ALA A 4 21.22 26.78 -25.16
CA ALA A 4 19.90 26.18 -25.08
C ALA A 4 19.84 25.26 -23.86
N VAL A 5 18.88 25.49 -22.96
CA VAL A 5 18.54 24.54 -21.91
C VAL A 5 17.51 23.58 -22.49
N THR A 6 17.98 22.39 -22.84
CA THR A 6 17.17 21.26 -23.32
C THR A 6 16.18 20.84 -22.23
N ARG A 7 14.88 20.90 -22.53
CA ARG A 7 13.84 20.28 -21.69
C ARG A 7 14.01 18.76 -21.75
N SER A 8 14.35 18.15 -20.62
CA SER A 8 14.30 16.69 -20.47
C SER A 8 12.84 16.25 -20.34
N LEU A 9 12.34 15.55 -21.36
CA LEU A 9 11.09 14.81 -21.31
C LEU A 9 11.37 13.50 -20.57
N ALA A 10 11.07 13.44 -19.27
CA ALA A 10 11.08 12.18 -18.55
C ALA A 10 9.86 11.35 -18.94
N ARG A 11 10.14 10.17 -19.48
CA ARG A 11 9.22 9.18 -20.05
C ARG A 11 8.09 8.83 -19.08
N VAL A 12 6.86 8.76 -19.60
CA VAL A 12 5.74 8.10 -18.91
C VAL A 12 6.09 6.62 -18.80
N ALA A 13 6.49 6.18 -17.61
CA ALA A 13 6.63 4.78 -17.28
C ALA A 13 5.25 4.25 -16.86
N SER A 14 4.51 3.69 -17.80
CA SER A 14 3.26 2.99 -17.48
C SER A 14 3.59 1.69 -16.74
N VAL A 15 3.22 1.59 -15.47
CA VAL A 15 3.24 0.34 -14.69
C VAL A 15 1.92 -0.39 -14.93
N ALA A 16 1.98 -1.61 -15.46
CA ALA A 16 0.82 -2.46 -15.66
C ALA A 16 0.40 -3.09 -14.32
N ALA A 17 -0.85 -2.84 -13.91
CA ALA A 17 -1.50 -3.60 -12.85
C ALA A 17 -1.62 -5.07 -13.31
N VAL A 18 -1.03 -6.00 -12.56
CA VAL A 18 -1.11 -7.41 -12.92
C VAL A 18 -2.38 -8.03 -12.34
N GLY A 19 -3.34 -8.29 -13.22
CA GLY A 19 -4.50 -9.12 -12.91
C GLY A 19 -4.15 -10.60 -12.98
N VAL A 20 -4.35 -11.34 -11.88
CA VAL A 20 -4.28 -12.81 -11.89
C VAL A 20 -5.65 -13.35 -12.32
N LEU A 21 -5.83 -13.62 -13.62
CA LEU A 21 -6.89 -14.50 -14.08
C LEU A 21 -6.39 -15.96 -13.97
N ALA A 22 -7.13 -16.77 -13.20
CA ALA A 22 -7.17 -18.23 -13.23
C ALA A 22 -5.81 -18.98 -13.27
N GLY A 23 -5.36 -19.43 -12.09
CA GLY A 23 -4.71 -20.73 -11.95
C GLY A 23 -3.38 -20.94 -12.68
N ALA A 24 -2.34 -20.22 -12.29
CA ALA A 24 -0.96 -20.65 -12.48
C ALA A 24 -0.03 -19.83 -11.57
N LEU A 25 1.06 -20.46 -11.11
CA LEU A 25 2.21 -19.73 -10.57
C LEU A 25 2.68 -18.75 -11.65
N ALA A 26 2.61 -17.44 -11.40
CA ALA A 26 3.17 -16.44 -12.31
C ALA A 26 4.16 -15.56 -11.54
N LEU A 27 5.42 -15.57 -11.98
CA LEU A 27 6.39 -14.55 -11.65
C LEU A 27 5.87 -13.23 -12.24
N LEU A 28 5.54 -12.25 -11.39
CA LEU A 28 5.07 -10.92 -11.78
C LEU A 28 6.28 -10.08 -12.27
N ALA A 29 6.89 -10.49 -13.40
CA ALA A 29 7.98 -9.87 -14.17
C ALA A 29 9.05 -9.06 -13.39
N ALA A 30 10.32 -9.54 -13.41
CA ALA A 30 11.46 -8.66 -13.13
C ALA A 30 11.59 -7.60 -14.25
N PRO A 31 11.82 -6.31 -13.93
CA PRO A 31 11.90 -5.28 -14.95
C PRO A 31 13.14 -5.45 -15.86
N VAL A 32 12.97 -5.20 -17.17
CA VAL A 32 14.11 -4.95 -18.06
C VAL A 32 14.82 -3.69 -17.57
N GLY A 33 16.04 -3.86 -17.04
CA GLY A 33 16.82 -2.80 -16.41
C GLY A 33 16.80 -2.80 -14.89
N ALA A 34 16.22 -3.82 -14.23
CA ALA A 34 16.42 -4.03 -12.81
C ALA A 34 17.93 -4.16 -12.52
N SER A 35 18.50 -3.21 -11.80
CA SER A 35 19.79 -3.41 -11.16
C SER A 35 19.64 -4.54 -10.14
N ALA A 36 20.37 -5.65 -10.34
CA ALA A 36 20.50 -6.67 -9.30
C ALA A 36 21.01 -5.99 -8.03
N GLY A 37 20.21 -5.98 -6.96
CA GLY A 37 20.60 -5.38 -5.68
C GLY A 37 19.51 -4.66 -4.90
N THR A 38 18.33 -4.35 -5.46
CA THR A 38 17.21 -3.83 -4.68
C THR A 38 16.31 -4.98 -4.26
N THR A 39 16.43 -5.42 -3.01
CA THR A 39 15.47 -6.35 -2.41
C THR A 39 14.16 -5.60 -2.13
N GLU A 40 13.33 -5.39 -3.15
CA GLU A 40 11.92 -5.06 -2.89
C GLU A 40 11.26 -6.31 -2.32
N ARG A 41 11.06 -6.31 -1.00
CA ARG A 41 10.39 -7.38 -0.30
C ARG A 41 8.90 -7.26 -0.58
N VAL A 42 8.43 -7.83 -1.68
CA VAL A 42 6.99 -7.99 -1.95
C VAL A 42 6.45 -8.93 -0.88
N SER A 43 5.89 -8.36 0.19
CA SER A 43 5.29 -9.14 1.26
C SER A 43 3.85 -9.43 0.88
N VAL A 44 3.45 -10.71 0.91
CA VAL A 44 2.14 -11.19 0.46
C VAL A 44 1.54 -12.15 1.49
N ALA A 45 0.23 -12.09 1.69
CA ALA A 45 -0.55 -13.02 2.51
C ALA A 45 -1.89 -13.34 1.83
N ILE A 46 -2.47 -14.50 2.14
CA ILE A 46 -3.73 -14.96 1.53
C ILE A 46 -4.69 -15.49 2.60
N SER A 47 -5.99 -15.21 2.44
CA SER A 47 -7.05 -15.76 3.31
C SER A 47 -7.15 -17.28 3.14
N ALA A 48 -7.73 -17.97 4.13
CA ALA A 48 -7.76 -19.43 4.18
C ALA A 48 -8.55 -20.05 3.02
N ASP A 49 -9.59 -19.35 2.54
CA ASP A 49 -10.38 -19.72 1.37
C ASP A 49 -9.74 -19.28 0.04
N GLY A 50 -8.58 -18.62 0.09
CA GLY A 50 -7.87 -18.11 -1.06
C GLY A 50 -8.52 -16.89 -1.71
N ARG A 51 -9.61 -16.32 -1.16
CA ARG A 51 -10.36 -15.24 -1.82
C ARG A 51 -9.62 -13.90 -1.79
N PHE A 52 -9.04 -13.55 -0.66
CA PHE A 52 -8.42 -12.25 -0.43
C PHE A 52 -6.89 -12.40 -0.40
N VAL A 53 -6.19 -11.59 -1.19
CA VAL A 53 -4.73 -11.51 -1.23
C VAL A 53 -4.31 -10.14 -0.71
N ALA A 54 -3.61 -10.10 0.42
CA ALA A 54 -3.00 -8.88 0.95
C ALA A 54 -1.56 -8.76 0.46
N PHE A 55 -1.13 -7.58 0.03
CA PHE A 55 0.22 -7.36 -0.49
C PHE A 55 0.67 -5.90 -0.31
N SER A 56 1.99 -5.69 -0.25
CA SER A 56 2.59 -4.35 -0.26
C SER A 56 2.98 -3.91 -1.68
N SER A 57 2.79 -2.65 -2.03
CA SER A 57 3.21 -2.09 -3.33
C SER A 57 3.45 -0.58 -3.25
N ALA A 58 4.44 -0.06 -3.98
CA ALA A 58 4.67 1.38 -4.16
C ALA A 58 4.03 1.94 -5.46
N ALA A 59 3.20 1.13 -6.13
CA ALA A 59 2.55 1.53 -7.37
C ALA A 59 1.40 2.50 -7.10
N THR A 60 1.52 3.73 -7.60
CA THR A 60 0.58 4.84 -7.40
C THR A 60 -0.73 4.73 -8.19
N ASN A 61 -0.99 3.61 -8.85
CA ASN A 61 -2.10 3.42 -9.77
C ASN A 61 -2.98 2.20 -9.47
N LEU A 62 -2.83 1.58 -8.30
CA LEU A 62 -3.67 0.45 -7.87
C LEU A 62 -5.04 0.89 -7.37
N VAL A 63 -5.13 2.10 -6.80
CA VAL A 63 -6.36 2.77 -6.37
C VAL A 63 -6.25 4.27 -6.65
N ALA A 64 -7.38 4.95 -6.86
CA ALA A 64 -7.39 6.39 -7.05
C ALA A 64 -6.99 7.12 -5.75
N GLY A 65 -6.30 8.26 -5.87
CA GLY A 65 -5.89 9.07 -4.72
C GLY A 65 -4.60 8.60 -4.04
N ASP A 66 -3.92 7.60 -4.62
CA ASP A 66 -2.59 7.18 -4.19
C ASP A 66 -1.54 8.26 -4.46
N THR A 67 -1.12 8.93 -3.38
CA THR A 67 -0.35 10.19 -3.45
C THR A 67 0.72 10.30 -2.37
N ASN A 68 0.92 9.28 -1.53
CA ASN A 68 1.96 9.33 -0.51
C ASN A 68 3.34 9.12 -1.11
N TRP A 69 4.29 9.82 -0.51
CA TRP A 69 5.68 9.84 -0.92
C TRP A 69 6.55 9.61 0.32
N ALA A 70 7.56 8.76 0.17
CA ALA A 70 8.57 8.47 1.17
C ALA A 70 9.93 9.00 0.70
N LYS A 71 10.73 9.47 1.66
CA LYS A 71 12.12 9.84 1.41
C LYS A 71 12.97 8.59 1.38
N ASP A 72 13.75 8.38 0.31
CA ASP A 72 14.81 7.36 0.34
C ASP A 72 16.01 7.80 1.18
N MET A 73 17.02 6.92 1.30
CA MET A 73 18.26 7.21 2.04
C MET A 73 19.05 8.42 1.50
N TYR A 74 18.73 8.90 0.31
CA TYR A 74 19.35 10.06 -0.32
C TYR A 74 18.48 11.32 -0.24
N GLY A 75 17.31 11.24 0.40
CA GLY A 75 16.38 12.35 0.56
C GLY A 75 15.55 12.65 -0.69
N PHE A 76 15.58 11.77 -1.70
CA PHE A 76 14.70 11.89 -2.85
C PHE A 76 13.31 11.38 -2.52
N ASP A 77 12.33 12.10 -3.03
CA ASP A 77 10.92 11.71 -2.96
C ASP A 77 10.71 10.51 -3.90
N ASN A 78 10.46 9.32 -3.33
CA ASN A 78 9.93 8.14 -4.03
C ASN A 78 8.53 7.75 -3.55
N PRO A 79 7.67 7.16 -4.39
CA PRO A 79 6.36 6.67 -3.96
C PRO A 79 6.48 5.80 -2.71
N ALA A 80 5.63 6.08 -1.72
CA ALA A 80 5.58 5.26 -0.51
C ALA A 80 4.93 3.91 -0.84
N ALA A 81 5.34 2.87 -0.12
CA ALA A 81 4.70 1.57 -0.24
C ALA A 81 3.44 1.57 0.63
N ASP A 82 2.36 1.02 0.10
CA ASP A 82 1.09 0.82 0.79
C ASP A 82 0.75 -0.65 0.88
N VAL A 83 -0.16 -0.98 1.80
CA VAL A 83 -0.75 -2.31 1.88
C VAL A 83 -2.13 -2.29 1.23
N PHE A 84 -2.34 -3.27 0.35
CA PHE A 84 -3.58 -3.46 -0.39
C PHE A 84 -4.16 -4.83 -0.16
N VAL A 85 -5.48 -4.97 -0.37
CA VAL A 85 -6.16 -6.26 -0.48
C VAL A 85 -6.84 -6.36 -1.84
N HIS A 86 -6.58 -7.46 -2.55
CA HIS A 86 -7.29 -7.83 -3.76
C HIS A 86 -8.31 -8.94 -3.48
N ASP A 87 -9.57 -8.69 -3.78
CA ASP A 87 -10.62 -9.73 -3.78
C ASP A 87 -10.65 -10.42 -5.16
N ARG A 88 -10.25 -11.69 -5.18
CA ARG A 88 -10.14 -12.48 -6.43
C ARG A 88 -11.49 -12.81 -7.04
N VAL A 89 -12.58 -12.75 -6.27
CA VAL A 89 -13.94 -13.02 -6.76
C VAL A 89 -14.49 -11.80 -7.48
N THR A 90 -14.42 -10.62 -6.86
CA THR A 90 -14.93 -9.36 -7.43
C THR A 90 -13.93 -8.67 -8.35
N ARG A 91 -12.65 -9.07 -8.28
CA ARG A 91 -11.50 -8.44 -8.96
C ARG A 91 -11.29 -6.97 -8.58
N THR A 92 -11.59 -6.63 -7.35
CA THR A 92 -11.41 -5.27 -6.82
C THR A 92 -10.21 -5.21 -5.90
N THR A 93 -9.48 -4.10 -5.94
CA THR A 93 -8.36 -3.80 -5.03
C THR A 93 -8.73 -2.62 -4.17
N GLU A 94 -8.43 -2.71 -2.88
CA GLU A 94 -8.58 -1.60 -1.92
C GLU A 94 -7.28 -1.41 -1.13
N ARG A 95 -7.03 -0.17 -0.70
CA ARG A 95 -5.95 0.13 0.23
C ARG A 95 -6.44 -0.11 1.66
N VAL A 96 -5.61 -0.74 2.48
CA VAL A 96 -5.89 -1.00 3.90
C VAL A 96 -4.92 -0.29 4.85
N SER A 97 -3.80 0.26 4.34
CA SER A 97 -2.95 1.22 5.07
C SER A 97 -3.61 2.60 5.14
N VAL A 98 -4.78 2.66 5.77
CA VAL A 98 -5.59 3.86 5.96
C VAL A 98 -6.02 4.00 7.41
N ASP A 99 -6.29 5.24 7.83
CA ASP A 99 -6.88 5.54 9.13
C ASP A 99 -8.37 5.14 9.19
N SER A 100 -9.01 5.36 10.34
CA SER A 100 -10.44 5.09 10.59
C SER A 100 -11.40 5.88 9.69
N PHE A 101 -10.93 6.95 9.05
CA PHE A 101 -11.68 7.79 8.11
C PHE A 101 -11.33 7.50 6.65
N ALA A 102 -10.60 6.41 6.39
CA ALA A 102 -10.09 6.02 5.07
C ALA A 102 -9.09 7.01 4.45
N ASN A 103 -8.47 7.86 5.26
CA ASN A 103 -7.34 8.67 4.81
C ASN A 103 -6.10 7.80 4.70
N GLN A 104 -5.32 8.01 3.64
CA GLN A 104 -4.07 7.34 3.41
C GLN A 104 -3.04 7.65 4.51
N ALA A 105 -2.19 6.66 4.83
CA ALA A 105 -0.97 6.84 5.62
C ALA A 105 -0.16 8.07 5.16
N ASP A 106 0.23 8.92 6.12
CA ASP A 106 1.18 9.99 5.90
C ASP A 106 2.60 9.42 5.78
N GLY A 107 3.46 10.16 5.06
CA GLY A 107 4.70 9.67 4.47
C GLY A 107 5.43 8.55 5.22
N GLY A 108 5.67 7.44 4.53
CA GLY A 108 6.27 6.25 5.13
C GLY A 108 5.85 4.97 4.42
N HIS A 109 6.71 3.96 4.43
CA HIS A 109 6.35 2.65 3.86
C HIS A 109 5.45 1.88 4.84
N SER A 110 4.34 1.35 4.33
CA SER A 110 3.57 0.28 4.97
C SER A 110 3.92 -1.06 4.33
N SER A 111 4.18 -2.08 5.15
CA SER A 111 4.72 -3.37 4.68
C SER A 111 4.26 -4.56 5.52
N ASN A 112 4.72 -5.75 5.12
CA ASN A 112 4.57 -7.00 5.88
C ASN A 112 3.11 -7.36 6.26
N PRO A 113 2.16 -7.40 5.30
CA PRO A 113 0.78 -7.70 5.64
C PRO A 113 0.59 -9.14 6.11
N ALA A 114 -0.31 -9.30 7.08
CA ALA A 114 -0.92 -10.57 7.46
C ALA A 114 -2.44 -10.43 7.42
N ILE A 115 -3.14 -11.40 6.84
CA ILE A 115 -4.61 -11.37 6.70
C ILE A 115 -5.25 -12.52 7.47
N SER A 116 -6.32 -12.20 8.21
CA SER A 116 -7.13 -13.19 8.92
C SER A 116 -7.77 -14.21 7.98
N ALA A 117 -8.09 -15.41 8.50
CA ALA A 117 -8.61 -16.52 7.71
C ALA A 117 -9.88 -16.18 6.89
N ASN A 118 -10.76 -15.33 7.45
CA ASN A 118 -11.99 -14.86 6.81
C ASN A 118 -11.81 -13.57 5.99
N GLY A 119 -10.59 -13.04 5.92
CA GLY A 119 -10.25 -11.83 5.20
C GLY A 119 -10.61 -10.53 5.92
N ARG A 120 -11.21 -10.51 7.12
CA ARG A 120 -11.73 -9.29 7.74
C ARG A 120 -10.62 -8.35 8.25
N PHE A 121 -9.73 -8.90 9.06
CA PHE A 121 -8.64 -8.14 9.67
C PHE A 121 -7.36 -8.28 8.84
N VAL A 122 -6.64 -7.17 8.67
CA VAL A 122 -5.31 -7.11 8.08
C VAL A 122 -4.37 -6.43 9.06
N ALA A 123 -3.34 -7.13 9.51
CA ALA A 123 -2.24 -6.55 10.28
C ALA A 123 -1.11 -6.13 9.33
N PHE A 124 -0.43 -5.02 9.61
CA PHE A 124 0.71 -4.55 8.83
C PHE A 124 1.64 -3.66 9.65
N GLU A 125 2.88 -3.53 9.18
CA GLU A 125 3.87 -2.62 9.72
C GLU A 125 3.77 -1.26 9.01
N SER A 126 3.89 -0.14 9.74
CA SER A 126 3.99 1.18 9.13
C SER A 126 4.77 2.14 10.02
N VAL A 127 5.34 3.18 9.41
CA VAL A 127 5.97 4.31 10.12
C VAL A 127 5.10 5.58 10.09
N ALA A 128 3.91 5.48 9.52
CA ALA A 128 2.97 6.59 9.38
C ALA A 128 2.40 6.99 10.75
N SER A 129 2.39 8.28 11.03
CA SER A 129 1.92 8.85 12.31
C SER A 129 0.42 9.15 12.32
N ASN A 130 -0.25 9.09 11.17
CA ASN A 130 -1.67 9.45 11.07
C ASN A 130 -2.64 8.25 11.04
N LEU A 131 -2.15 7.01 11.16
CA LEU A 131 -3.02 5.83 11.07
C LEU A 131 -3.90 5.64 12.31
N VAL A 132 -3.42 6.06 13.48
CA VAL A 132 -4.17 6.02 14.74
C VAL A 132 -3.93 7.32 15.50
N PRO A 133 -4.98 7.96 16.06
CA PRO A 133 -4.81 9.16 16.87
C PRO A 133 -3.85 8.93 18.05
N GLY A 134 -2.85 9.78 18.18
CA GLY A 134 -1.86 9.73 19.26
C GLY A 134 -0.60 8.93 18.94
N ASP A 135 -0.51 8.30 17.75
CA ASP A 135 0.76 7.81 17.25
C ASP A 135 1.63 8.98 16.77
N THR A 136 2.82 9.13 17.36
CA THR A 136 3.67 10.31 17.18
C THR A 136 5.16 9.98 17.20
N ASN A 137 5.53 8.71 17.29
CA ASN A 137 6.91 8.31 17.54
C ASN A 137 7.75 8.22 16.24
N GLY A 138 7.12 8.21 15.06
CA GLY A 138 7.77 8.02 13.76
C GLY A 138 8.55 6.71 13.64
N ALA A 139 8.22 5.72 14.49
CA ALA A 139 8.84 4.41 14.53
C ALA A 139 7.96 3.41 13.75
N ASN A 140 8.52 2.22 13.49
CA ASN A 140 7.74 1.18 12.85
C ASN A 140 6.82 0.52 13.89
N ASP A 141 5.51 0.71 13.72
CA ASP A 141 4.46 0.16 14.56
C ASP A 141 3.60 -0.86 13.79
N VAL A 142 2.95 -1.75 14.54
CA VAL A 142 2.04 -2.77 13.97
C VAL A 142 0.60 -2.29 14.13
N PHE A 143 -0.08 -2.12 12.99
CA PHE A 143 -1.46 -1.70 12.90
C PHE A 143 -2.37 -2.86 12.49
N VAL A 144 -3.65 -2.78 12.84
CA VAL A 144 -4.69 -3.71 12.36
C VAL A 144 -5.84 -2.92 11.76
N HIS A 145 -6.14 -3.16 10.49
CA HIS A 145 -7.30 -2.60 9.81
C HIS A 145 -8.45 -3.62 9.77
N ASP A 146 -9.65 -3.20 10.17
CA ASP A 146 -10.89 -3.97 10.04
C ASP A 146 -11.65 -3.54 8.78
N ARG A 147 -11.62 -4.39 7.75
CA ARG A 147 -12.23 -4.13 6.43
C ARG A 147 -13.77 -4.08 6.44
N ARG A 148 -14.43 -4.31 7.58
CA ARG A 148 -15.90 -4.26 7.71
C ARG A 148 -16.41 -3.05 8.45
N SER A 149 -15.57 -2.36 9.21
CA SER A 149 -15.99 -1.16 9.92
C SER A 149 -15.64 0.07 9.10
N PRO A 150 -16.61 0.89 8.68
CA PRO A 150 -16.38 2.32 8.80
C PRO A 150 -16.34 2.56 10.32
N ASP A 151 -15.17 2.76 10.91
CA ASP A 151 -15.07 3.09 12.33
C ASP A 151 -15.65 4.50 12.52
N ARG A 152 -16.98 4.56 12.55
CA ARG A 152 -17.72 5.73 12.99
C ARG A 152 -17.48 5.77 14.49
N GLY A 153 -16.59 6.66 14.91
CA GLY A 153 -16.37 7.03 16.30
C GLY A 153 -17.63 7.60 16.96
N ASP A 154 -18.69 6.79 17.05
CA ASP A 154 -19.80 6.99 17.95
C ASP A 154 -19.30 6.59 19.33
N HIS A 155 -18.58 7.51 19.95
CA HIS A 155 -18.64 7.65 21.39
C HIS A 155 -20.10 7.87 21.75
N GLY A 156 -20.77 6.78 22.11
CA GLY A 156 -22.14 6.80 22.58
C GLY A 156 -22.32 7.86 23.66
N THR A 157 -22.99 8.95 23.31
CA THR A 157 -23.71 9.78 24.26
C THR A 157 -25.14 9.26 24.34
N GLY A 158 -25.25 8.06 24.92
CA GLY A 158 -26.50 7.47 25.34
C GLY A 158 -26.45 7.15 26.83
N ALA A 159 -26.72 8.15 27.67
CA ALA A 159 -27.29 7.97 29.00
C ALA A 159 -27.74 9.33 29.58
N GLU A 160 -29.06 9.41 29.80
CA GLU A 160 -29.83 10.29 30.70
C GLU A 160 -30.02 11.78 30.35
#